data_AF-A0AAN6EUH1-F1
#
_entry.id   AF-A0AAN6EUH1-F1
#
_cell.length_a   1.000
_cell.length_b   1.000
_cell.length_c   1.000
_cell.angle_alpha   90.00
_cell.angle_beta   90.00
_cell.angle_gamma   90.00
#
_symmetry.space_group_name_H-M   'P 1'
#
loop_
_entity.id
_entity.type
_entity.pdbx_description
1 polymer ?
#
loop_
_entity_poly.entity_id
_entity_poly.type
_entity_poly.pdbx_seq_one_letter_code
_entity_poly.pdbx_strand_id
1 'polypeptide(L)'
;MIASNYLFVCTCCLAEFMMLGHGRSARRSRRAHPDGAALRLAHLVYNIVPTSSKARHIDCSSAVCITMGVKLLGRYTVVPRDLFRMSAGPLTRLRDISLRPGAPSWDLMTVDGKVQPLGMTSDWYQRPNGASLRPNTRIQQSLVRSFRAPEVLVYHVLQGTTLPEDLILIHERREHYSLQASREMTLDELNAEVTSFLNNEAIRMTKKEWHVKFPTRTD
;
A
#
# COMPACT_ATOMS: atom_id res chain seq x y z
N MET A 1 37.00 8.22 -6.34
CA MET A 1 36.00 9.29 -6.53
C MET A 1 34.65 8.76 -6.11
N ILE A 2 34.09 9.36 -5.06
CA ILE A 2 32.83 8.94 -4.43
C ILE A 2 31.69 9.57 -5.24
N ALA A 3 30.86 8.75 -5.89
CA ALA A 3 29.61 9.19 -6.48
C ALA A 3 28.50 8.94 -5.47
N SER A 4 27.93 10.01 -4.95
CA SER A 4 26.78 10.01 -4.05
C SER A 4 25.56 9.40 -4.73
N ASN A 5 25.12 8.25 -4.25
CA ASN A 5 23.84 7.67 -4.60
C ASN A 5 22.71 8.49 -3.96
N TYR A 6 22.02 9.31 -4.74
CA TYR A 6 20.74 9.87 -4.34
C TYR A 6 19.67 8.78 -4.46
N LEU A 7 19.42 8.08 -3.36
CA LEU A 7 18.30 7.18 -3.19
C LEU A 7 17.02 8.03 -3.01
N PHE A 8 16.27 8.26 -4.09
CA PHE A 8 14.92 8.80 -3.97
C PHE A 8 14.00 7.67 -3.48
N VAL A 9 13.95 7.51 -2.16
CA VAL A 9 13.00 6.58 -1.52
C VAL A 9 11.61 7.17 -1.70
N CYS A 10 10.81 6.54 -2.56
CA CYS A 10 9.39 6.80 -2.63
C CYS A 10 8.78 6.58 -1.23
N THR A 11 8.22 7.65 -0.66
CA THR A 11 7.59 7.70 0.67
C THR A 11 6.43 6.71 0.85
N CYS A 12 5.94 6.09 -0.23
CA CYS A 12 4.94 5.02 -0.16
C CYS A 12 5.45 3.74 0.52
N CYS A 13 6.76 3.45 0.53
CA CYS A 13 7.31 2.28 1.22
C CYS A 13 7.61 2.50 2.71
N LEU A 14 7.71 3.75 3.19
CA LEU A 14 7.96 4.04 4.61
C LEU A 14 6.69 4.15 5.45
N ALA A 15 5.53 4.40 4.83
CA ALA A 15 4.27 4.53 5.55
C ALA A 15 3.80 3.20 6.20
N GLU A 16 4.19 2.04 5.66
CA GLU A 16 3.95 0.74 6.31
C GLU A 16 4.96 0.41 7.43
N PHE A 17 6.14 1.04 7.44
CA PHE A 17 7.17 0.77 8.46
C PHE A 17 7.09 1.69 9.68
N MET A 18 6.53 2.91 9.54
CA MET A 18 6.44 3.88 10.63
C MET A 18 5.25 3.70 11.59
N MET A 19 4.38 2.71 11.39
CA MET A 19 3.27 2.41 12.32
C MET A 19 3.66 1.47 13.48
N LEU A 20 4.94 1.09 13.61
CA LEU A 20 5.43 0.17 14.66
C LEU A 20 6.22 0.83 15.79
N GLY A 21 6.21 2.16 15.91
CA GLY A 21 6.89 2.82 17.03
C GLY A 21 6.23 4.13 17.43
N HIS A 22 5.54 4.13 18.56
CA HIS A 22 5.65 5.08 19.68
C HIS A 22 4.41 4.97 20.59
N GLY A 23 4.42 3.96 21.45
CA GLY A 23 3.60 3.96 22.66
C GLY A 23 4.47 4.36 23.85
N ARG A 24 4.60 5.66 24.12
CA ARG A 24 5.03 6.12 25.45
C ARG A 24 4.12 7.23 25.95
N SER A 25 3.46 6.86 27.05
CA SER A 25 2.62 7.64 27.95
C SER A 25 3.21 8.99 28.33
N ALA A 26 2.40 10.06 28.22
CA ALA A 26 2.68 11.35 28.83
C ALA A 26 1.69 11.57 29.99
N ARG A 27 2.14 11.29 31.22
CA ARG A 27 1.56 11.85 32.45
C ARG A 27 2.31 13.13 32.79
N ARG A 28 1.56 14.22 32.94
CA ARG A 28 1.98 15.50 33.54
C ARG A 28 2.48 15.29 34.97
N SER A 29 3.65 15.83 35.29
CA SER A 29 3.98 16.33 36.63
C SER A 29 4.98 17.48 36.53
N ARG A 30 4.83 18.46 37.43
CA ARG A 30 5.50 19.76 37.45
C ARG A 30 6.85 19.70 38.16
N ARG A 31 7.77 20.58 37.71
CA ARG A 31 8.69 21.48 38.46
C ARG A 31 10.19 21.37 38.11
N ALA A 32 10.74 22.58 37.95
CA ALA A 32 12.08 23.07 38.27
C ALA A 32 13.29 22.78 37.34
N HIS A 33 13.81 23.89 36.77
CA HIS A 33 15.21 24.17 36.41
C HIS A 33 16.14 24.14 37.67
N PRO A 34 17.50 24.14 37.59
CA PRO A 34 18.34 24.84 36.60
C PRO A 34 19.61 24.10 36.08
N ASP A 35 20.24 24.76 35.10
CA ASP A 35 21.66 24.79 34.67
C ASP A 35 22.47 23.53 34.33
N GLY A 36 23.13 23.60 33.17
CA GLY A 36 24.19 22.66 32.77
C GLY A 36 24.52 22.71 31.28
N ALA A 37 25.53 23.50 30.93
CA ALA A 37 26.08 23.67 29.59
C ALA A 37 26.55 22.36 28.93
N ALA A 38 26.38 22.22 27.61
CA ALA A 38 27.36 21.57 26.72
C ALA A 38 26.98 21.65 25.23
N LEU A 39 27.91 22.22 24.46
CA LEU A 39 28.32 21.83 23.11
C LEU A 39 27.44 22.20 21.91
N ARG A 40 27.65 23.46 21.50
CA ARG A 40 27.74 23.90 20.10
C ARG A 40 28.78 23.08 19.33
N LEU A 41 28.45 22.63 18.13
CA LEU A 41 29.40 22.34 17.05
C LEU A 41 28.67 22.56 15.72
N ALA A 42 28.50 23.84 15.38
CA ALA A 42 28.18 24.31 14.05
C ALA A 42 29.35 25.22 13.61
N HIS A 43 29.69 25.16 12.33
CA HIS A 43 30.73 25.92 11.62
C HIS A 43 32.19 25.44 11.73
N LEU A 44 32.63 24.71 10.70
CA LEU A 44 33.76 25.02 9.81
C LEU A 44 33.71 23.92 8.71
N VAL A 45 33.74 24.16 7.40
CA VAL A 45 34.77 24.88 6.65
C VAL A 45 34.19 25.43 5.34
N TYR A 46 34.65 26.64 5.03
CA TYR A 46 34.45 27.47 3.85
C TYR A 46 34.91 26.83 2.51
N ASN A 47 34.30 27.34 1.43
CA ASN A 47 34.87 27.59 0.09
C ASN A 47 35.53 26.43 -0.67
N ILE A 48 34.85 25.96 -1.74
CA ILE A 48 35.41 26.00 -3.12
C ILE A 48 34.24 26.25 -4.09
N VAL A 49 34.19 27.46 -4.65
CA VAL A 49 33.46 27.77 -5.89
C VAL A 49 34.45 27.56 -7.05
N PRO A 50 34.12 26.74 -8.06
CA PRO A 50 34.67 26.93 -9.38
C PRO A 50 33.61 27.60 -10.25
N THR A 51 33.84 28.89 -10.52
CA THR A 51 33.29 29.60 -11.66
C THR A 51 33.88 28.97 -12.92
N SER A 52 33.10 28.19 -13.66
CA SER A 52 33.47 27.80 -15.02
C SER A 52 32.22 27.53 -15.84
N SER A 53 31.94 28.50 -16.71
CA SER A 53 30.98 28.45 -17.79
C SER A 53 31.33 27.32 -18.76
N LYS A 54 30.52 26.26 -18.74
CA LYS A 54 30.24 25.37 -19.87
C LYS A 54 29.06 24.47 -19.47
N ALA A 55 27.87 25.03 -19.52
CA ALA A 55 26.64 24.25 -19.56
C ALA A 55 26.67 23.40 -20.84
N ARG A 56 27.10 22.14 -20.70
CA ARG A 56 26.76 21.14 -21.71
C ARG A 56 25.27 20.85 -21.52
N HIS A 57 24.49 21.30 -22.50
CA HIS A 57 23.13 20.83 -22.71
C HIS A 57 23.23 19.31 -22.88
N ILE A 58 22.98 18.56 -21.80
CA ILE A 58 22.69 17.14 -21.92
C ILE A 58 21.24 17.10 -22.34
N ASP A 59 21.04 16.77 -23.61
CA ASP A 59 19.74 16.48 -24.18
C ASP A 59 19.14 15.28 -23.43
N CYS A 60 18.18 15.55 -22.54
CA CYS A 60 17.43 14.54 -21.79
C CYS A 60 16.44 13.76 -22.68
N SER A 61 16.47 13.92 -24.01
CA SER A 61 15.52 13.25 -24.92
C SER A 61 15.89 11.79 -25.25
N SER A 62 17.03 11.29 -24.79
CA SER A 62 17.49 9.91 -25.12
C SER A 62 17.88 9.04 -23.93
N ALA A 63 17.82 9.57 -22.70
CA ALA A 63 18.00 8.76 -21.51
C ALA A 63 16.67 8.06 -21.24
N VAL A 64 16.49 6.88 -21.84
CA VAL A 64 15.52 5.90 -21.37
C VAL A 64 15.90 5.58 -19.93
N CYS A 65 15.36 6.34 -18.98
CA CYS A 65 15.26 5.95 -17.59
C CYS A 65 14.33 4.74 -17.61
N ILE A 66 14.89 3.55 -17.84
CA ILE A 66 14.23 2.29 -17.53
C ILE A 66 14.08 2.29 -16.01
N THR A 67 13.00 2.90 -15.53
CA THR A 67 12.47 2.55 -14.23
C THR A 67 12.12 1.08 -14.40
N MET A 68 12.96 0.20 -13.85
CA MET A 68 12.68 -1.23 -13.80
C MET A 68 11.38 -1.40 -13.01
N GLY A 69 10.26 -1.40 -13.70
CA GLY A 69 8.96 -1.62 -13.11
C GLY A 69 8.95 -2.97 -12.40
N VAL A 70 8.11 -3.13 -11.38
CA VAL A 70 7.91 -4.45 -10.77
C VAL A 70 6.96 -5.23 -11.68
N LYS A 71 7.44 -6.31 -12.30
CA LYS A 71 6.57 -7.16 -13.13
C LYS A 71 5.48 -7.80 -12.26
N LEU A 72 4.24 -7.79 -12.74
CA LEU A 72 3.14 -8.50 -12.11
C LEU A 72 3.41 -10.01 -12.13
N LEU A 73 3.04 -10.69 -11.05
CA LEU A 73 3.27 -12.13 -10.87
C LEU A 73 2.14 -12.99 -11.45
N GLY A 74 0.97 -12.41 -11.69
CA GLY A 74 -0.14 -13.11 -12.33
C GLY A 74 -1.44 -12.32 -12.38
N ARG A 75 -2.37 -12.80 -13.20
CA ARG A 75 -3.74 -12.29 -13.36
C ARG A 75 -4.69 -13.48 -13.30
N TYR A 76 -5.76 -13.33 -12.53
CA TYR A 76 -6.61 -14.47 -12.21
C TYR A 76 -8.07 -14.05 -12.26
N THR A 77 -8.86 -14.80 -13.03
CA THR A 77 -10.34 -14.81 -12.96
C THR A 77 -10.85 -15.89 -12.01
N VAL A 78 -9.97 -16.80 -11.57
CA VAL A 78 -10.24 -17.82 -10.56
C VAL A 78 -9.17 -17.71 -9.48
N VAL A 79 -9.59 -17.59 -8.23
CA VAL A 79 -8.72 -17.33 -7.08
C VAL A 79 -7.69 -18.46 -6.92
N PRO A 80 -6.37 -18.19 -7.02
CA PRO A 80 -5.36 -19.23 -7.14
C PRO A 80 -5.01 -19.92 -5.83
N ARG A 81 -5.37 -19.32 -4.69
CA ARG A 81 -5.14 -19.83 -3.33
C ARG A 81 -6.05 -19.12 -2.34
N ASP A 82 -6.16 -19.63 -1.12
CA ASP A 82 -6.90 -18.94 -0.07
C ASP A 82 -6.35 -17.53 0.21
N LEU A 83 -7.23 -16.55 0.18
CA LEU A 83 -6.92 -15.13 0.38
C LEU A 83 -7.82 -14.50 1.43
N PHE A 84 -7.28 -13.50 2.11
CA PHE A 84 -7.96 -12.79 3.18
C PHE A 84 -7.99 -11.29 2.91
N ARG A 85 -9.17 -10.70 3.08
CA ARG A 85 -9.37 -9.25 3.06
C ARG A 85 -9.92 -8.76 4.38
N MET A 86 -9.31 -7.72 4.93
CA MET A 86 -9.88 -7.03 6.08
C MET A 86 -10.77 -5.88 5.63
N SER A 87 -11.86 -5.65 6.35
CA SER A 87 -12.74 -4.50 6.14
C SER A 87 -13.17 -3.87 7.46
N ALA A 88 -13.41 -2.55 7.42
CA ALA A 88 -14.01 -1.79 8.50
C ALA A 88 -15.53 -1.77 8.33
N GLY A 89 -16.20 -2.86 8.72
CA GLY A 89 -17.62 -3.10 8.46
C GLY A 89 -17.88 -3.81 7.11
N PRO A 90 -19.16 -4.11 6.81
CA PRO A 90 -19.54 -5.00 5.71
C PRO A 90 -19.53 -4.36 4.31
N LEU A 91 -19.41 -3.03 4.25
CA LEU A 91 -19.32 -2.29 2.99
C LEU A 91 -17.86 -1.97 2.68
N THR A 92 -17.40 -2.36 1.50
CA THR A 92 -16.08 -1.95 1.03
C THR A 92 -16.10 -0.47 0.64
N ARG A 93 -15.11 0.26 1.15
CA ARG A 93 -14.87 1.68 0.81
C ARG A 93 -13.42 1.87 0.44
N LEU A 94 -13.11 1.67 -0.84
CA LEU A 94 -11.79 1.95 -1.40
C LEU A 94 -11.51 3.45 -1.38
N ARG A 95 -10.28 3.80 -1.05
CA ARG A 95 -9.82 5.17 -0.87
C ARG A 95 -9.11 5.65 -2.11
N ASP A 96 -9.66 6.69 -2.71
CA ASP A 96 -9.10 7.34 -3.87
C ASP A 96 -8.19 8.50 -3.48
N ILE A 97 -6.93 8.45 -3.91
CA ILE A 97 -5.97 9.53 -3.66
C ILE A 97 -6.28 10.80 -4.46
N SER A 98 -6.96 10.71 -5.60
CA SER A 98 -7.34 11.89 -6.39
C SER A 98 -8.33 12.79 -5.63
N LEU A 99 -9.21 12.17 -4.84
CA LEU A 99 -10.21 12.85 -4.02
C LEU A 99 -9.65 13.34 -2.67
N ARG A 100 -8.53 12.76 -2.22
CA ARG A 100 -7.87 13.12 -0.95
C ARG A 100 -6.35 13.21 -1.11
N PRO A 101 -5.85 14.23 -1.82
CA PRO A 101 -4.41 14.44 -1.97
C PRO A 101 -3.73 14.56 -0.60
N GLY A 102 -2.60 13.88 -0.42
CA GLY A 102 -1.86 13.87 0.85
C GLY A 102 -2.37 12.87 1.90
N ALA A 103 -3.40 12.07 1.59
CA ALA A 103 -3.81 10.97 2.46
C ALA A 103 -2.63 9.99 2.69
N PRO A 104 -2.38 9.57 3.95
CA PRO A 104 -1.25 8.69 4.26
C PRO A 104 -1.40 7.27 3.70
N SER A 105 -2.61 6.91 3.26
CA SER A 105 -2.90 5.60 2.68
C SER A 105 -4.11 5.68 1.75
N TRP A 106 -4.04 4.93 0.66
CA TRP A 106 -5.00 4.93 -0.44
C TRP A 106 -4.97 3.57 -1.14
N ASP A 107 -6.03 3.24 -1.87
CA ASP A 107 -6.20 1.94 -2.50
C ASP A 107 -6.15 2.04 -4.04
N LEU A 108 -6.57 3.19 -4.60
CA LEU A 108 -6.52 3.46 -6.04
C LEU A 108 -6.43 4.95 -6.36
N MET A 109 -6.28 5.26 -7.65
CA MET A 109 -6.37 6.61 -8.20
C MET A 109 -7.32 6.63 -9.39
N THR A 110 -8.37 7.45 -9.33
CA THR A 110 -9.22 7.68 -10.51
C THR A 110 -8.59 8.65 -11.50
N VAL A 111 -8.96 8.50 -12.77
CA VAL A 111 -8.70 9.41 -13.88
C VAL A 111 -10.06 9.81 -14.44
N ASP A 112 -10.35 11.12 -14.50
CA ASP A 112 -11.64 11.65 -14.93
C ASP A 112 -12.84 11.03 -14.19
N GLY A 113 -12.67 10.77 -12.88
CA GLY A 113 -13.69 10.17 -12.02
C GLY A 113 -13.90 8.67 -12.22
N LYS A 114 -13.06 8.02 -13.04
CA LYS A 114 -13.14 6.59 -13.35
C LYS A 114 -11.92 5.83 -12.85
N VAL A 115 -12.15 4.62 -12.34
CA VAL A 115 -11.12 3.63 -12.06
C VAL A 115 -10.70 3.00 -13.38
N GLN A 116 -9.39 3.01 -13.61
CA GLN A 116 -8.81 2.44 -14.81
C GLN A 116 -8.46 0.96 -14.59
N PRO A 117 -8.66 0.08 -15.59
CA PRO A 117 -8.35 -1.36 -15.47
C PRO A 117 -6.84 -1.61 -15.66
N LEU A 118 -6.00 -1.01 -14.81
CA LEU A 118 -4.53 -1.04 -14.95
C LEU A 118 -3.96 -2.47 -14.91
N GLY A 119 -4.62 -3.36 -14.17
CA GLY A 119 -4.30 -4.78 -14.14
C GLY A 119 -4.43 -5.47 -15.50
N MET A 120 -5.27 -4.94 -16.41
CA MET A 120 -5.51 -5.51 -17.74
C MET A 120 -4.61 -4.93 -18.82
N THR A 121 -4.09 -3.71 -18.63
CA THR A 121 -3.41 -2.94 -19.69
C THR A 121 -1.88 -2.95 -19.59
N SER A 122 -1.30 -3.50 -18.51
CA SER A 122 0.14 -3.49 -18.27
C SER A 122 0.61 -4.73 -17.52
N ASP A 123 1.71 -5.34 -17.98
CA ASP A 123 2.44 -6.42 -17.28
C ASP A 123 3.29 -5.92 -16.10
N TRP A 124 3.36 -4.61 -15.92
CA TRP A 124 4.13 -3.97 -14.88
C TRP A 124 3.20 -3.29 -13.87
N TYR A 125 3.51 -3.45 -12.59
CA TYR A 125 2.87 -2.74 -11.51
C TYR A 125 3.02 -1.23 -11.72
N GLN A 126 1.89 -0.54 -11.78
CA GLN A 126 1.87 0.91 -11.94
C GLN A 126 1.71 1.62 -10.59
N ARG A 127 0.72 1.22 -9.80
CA ARG A 127 0.31 1.83 -8.53
C ARG A 127 -0.78 0.98 -7.86
N PRO A 128 -1.13 1.26 -6.58
CA PRO A 128 -2.35 0.72 -6.00
C PRO A 128 -3.55 0.99 -6.91
N ASN A 129 -4.36 -0.04 -7.14
CA ASN A 129 -5.50 0.04 -8.05
C ASN A 129 -6.65 -0.89 -7.64
N GLY A 130 -6.82 -1.15 -6.35
CA GLY A 130 -7.85 -2.09 -5.91
C GLY A 130 -7.80 -2.51 -4.45
N ALA A 131 -8.67 -3.46 -4.12
CA ALA A 131 -8.82 -4.01 -2.80
C ALA A 131 -7.67 -4.99 -2.48
N SER A 132 -6.87 -4.69 -1.45
CA SER A 132 -5.82 -5.59 -0.96
C SER A 132 -6.40 -6.91 -0.42
N LEU A 133 -5.81 -8.02 -0.86
CA LEU A 133 -5.96 -9.37 -0.29
C LEU A 133 -4.59 -10.02 -0.10
N ARG A 134 -4.46 -10.88 0.91
CA ARG A 134 -3.22 -11.62 1.19
C ARG A 134 -3.52 -13.04 1.65
N PRO A 135 -2.67 -14.03 1.37
CA PRO A 135 -2.78 -15.34 2.01
C PRO A 135 -2.48 -15.23 3.51
N ASN A 136 -2.69 -16.32 4.27
CA ASN A 136 -2.41 -16.37 5.71
C ASN A 136 -0.89 -16.39 6.00
N THR A 137 -0.23 -15.25 5.81
CA THR A 137 1.20 -15.09 6.03
C THR A 137 1.49 -14.34 7.33
N ARG A 138 2.78 -14.22 7.69
CA ARG A 138 3.21 -13.34 8.80
C ARG A 138 2.65 -11.92 8.71
N ILE A 139 2.63 -11.33 7.51
CA ILE A 139 2.14 -9.97 7.31
C ILE A 139 0.63 -9.93 7.50
N GLN A 140 -0.12 -10.88 6.92
CA GLN A 140 -1.57 -10.93 7.10
C GLN A 140 -1.95 -11.13 8.58
N GLN A 141 -1.27 -12.03 9.29
CA GLN A 141 -1.42 -12.21 10.74
C GLN A 141 -1.18 -10.90 11.51
N SER A 142 -0.11 -10.18 11.15
CA SER A 142 0.21 -8.89 11.76
C SER A 142 -0.87 -7.84 11.49
N LEU A 143 -1.37 -7.76 10.25
CA LEU A 143 -2.43 -6.86 9.82
C LEU A 143 -3.73 -7.15 10.58
N VAL A 144 -4.17 -8.41 10.67
CA VAL A 144 -5.40 -8.75 11.42
C VAL A 144 -5.24 -8.35 12.89
N ARG A 145 -4.06 -8.56 13.50
CA ARG A 145 -3.82 -8.17 14.90
C ARG A 145 -3.82 -6.65 15.09
N SER A 146 -3.18 -5.89 14.21
CA SER A 146 -2.98 -4.45 14.34
C SER A 146 -4.16 -3.61 13.86
N PHE A 147 -4.98 -4.09 12.92
CA PHE A 147 -6.08 -3.34 12.35
C PHE A 147 -7.10 -2.91 13.42
N ARG A 148 -7.52 -1.65 13.35
CA ARG A 148 -8.43 -0.98 14.30
C ARG A 148 -9.54 -0.31 13.52
N ALA A 149 -10.76 -0.71 13.80
CA ALA A 149 -12.01 -0.07 13.39
C ALA A 149 -13.09 -0.43 14.44
N PRO A 150 -14.21 0.29 14.51
CA PRO A 150 -15.33 -0.07 15.39
C PRO A 150 -15.82 -1.50 15.17
N GLU A 151 -15.85 -1.92 13.91
CA GLU A 151 -16.16 -3.29 13.49
C GLU A 151 -15.09 -3.75 12.49
N VAL A 152 -14.45 -4.88 12.75
CA VAL A 152 -13.45 -5.46 11.85
C VAL A 152 -13.91 -6.83 11.39
N LEU A 153 -14.07 -6.95 10.08
CA LEU A 153 -14.39 -8.19 9.40
C LEU A 153 -13.16 -8.69 8.64
N VAL A 154 -12.98 -10.01 8.64
CA VAL A 154 -12.01 -10.71 7.82
C VAL A 154 -12.78 -11.62 6.88
N TYR A 155 -12.71 -11.33 5.59
CA TYR A 155 -13.29 -12.13 4.52
C TYR A 155 -12.26 -13.15 4.05
N HIS A 156 -12.62 -14.42 4.07
CA HIS A 156 -11.82 -15.53 3.54
C HIS A 156 -12.39 -15.97 2.20
N VAL A 157 -11.68 -15.62 1.14
CA VAL A 157 -11.97 -16.03 -0.23
C VAL A 157 -11.23 -17.34 -0.49
N LEU A 158 -11.98 -18.38 -0.83
CA LEU A 158 -11.43 -19.72 -1.02
C LEU A 158 -10.66 -19.82 -2.34
N GLN A 159 -9.64 -20.68 -2.36
CA GLN A 159 -9.06 -21.13 -3.61
C GLN A 159 -10.13 -21.74 -4.53
N GLY A 160 -10.09 -21.41 -5.82
CA GLY A 160 -11.04 -21.90 -6.82
C GLY A 160 -12.31 -21.04 -6.94
N THR A 161 -12.52 -20.04 -6.09
CA THR A 161 -13.62 -19.09 -6.27
C THR A 161 -13.46 -18.34 -7.61
N THR A 162 -14.52 -18.34 -8.42
CA THR A 162 -14.57 -17.59 -9.69
C THR A 162 -14.93 -16.14 -9.40
N LEU A 163 -14.24 -15.20 -10.05
CA LEU A 163 -14.54 -13.78 -9.92
C LEU A 163 -15.66 -13.36 -10.89
N PRO A 164 -16.48 -12.37 -10.50
CA PRO A 164 -17.36 -11.68 -11.44
C PRO A 164 -16.58 -11.13 -12.64
N GLU A 165 -17.23 -11.05 -13.81
CA GLU A 165 -16.61 -10.58 -15.07
C GLU A 165 -15.97 -9.19 -14.94
N ASP A 166 -16.57 -8.34 -14.13
CA ASP A 166 -16.17 -6.96 -13.88
C ASP A 166 -14.96 -6.81 -12.92
N LEU A 167 -14.48 -7.92 -12.35
CA LEU A 167 -13.36 -7.96 -11.42
C LEU A 167 -12.22 -8.85 -11.93
N ILE A 168 -11.00 -8.44 -11.60
CA ILE A 168 -9.80 -9.23 -11.86
C ILE A 168 -8.92 -9.24 -10.61
N LEU A 169 -8.34 -10.38 -10.29
CA LEU A 169 -7.37 -10.49 -9.21
C LEU A 169 -5.95 -10.42 -9.78
N ILE A 170 -5.22 -9.38 -9.38
CA ILE A 170 -3.85 -9.14 -9.80
C ILE A 170 -2.90 -9.54 -8.67
N HIS A 171 -1.95 -10.41 -8.97
CA HIS A 171 -0.85 -10.72 -8.06
C HIS A 171 0.29 -9.75 -8.33
N GLU A 172 0.38 -8.71 -7.51
CA GLU A 172 1.24 -7.57 -7.77
C GLU A 172 2.71 -7.89 -7.45
N ARG A 173 2.97 -8.27 -6.19
CA ARG A 173 4.32 -8.52 -5.69
C ARG A 173 4.28 -9.34 -4.40
N ARG A 174 5.29 -10.21 -4.21
CA ARG A 174 5.42 -11.06 -3.02
C ARG A 174 4.12 -11.81 -2.73
N GLU A 175 3.45 -11.50 -1.64
CA GLU A 175 2.20 -12.10 -1.15
C GLU A 175 0.98 -11.17 -1.32
N HIS A 176 1.16 -10.02 -1.98
CA HIS A 176 0.11 -9.02 -2.15
C HIS A 176 -0.69 -9.28 -3.42
N TYR A 177 -1.99 -9.51 -3.23
CA TYR A 177 -2.98 -9.55 -4.30
C TYR A 177 -3.87 -8.32 -4.21
N SER A 178 -4.40 -7.91 -5.35
CA SER A 178 -5.25 -6.73 -5.50
C SER A 178 -6.43 -7.11 -6.37
N LEU A 179 -7.63 -7.04 -5.81
CA LEU A 179 -8.89 -7.21 -6.55
C LEU A 179 -9.24 -5.85 -7.17
N GLN A 180 -9.14 -5.79 -8.50
CA GLN A 180 -9.23 -4.58 -9.30
C GLN A 180 -10.41 -4.66 -10.27
N ALA A 181 -10.79 -3.53 -10.86
CA ALA A 181 -11.73 -3.51 -11.98
C ALA A 181 -11.09 -4.16 -13.23
N SER A 182 -11.84 -5.01 -13.94
CA SER A 182 -11.42 -5.58 -15.22
C SER A 182 -11.73 -4.65 -16.41
N ARG A 183 -12.63 -3.69 -16.21
CA ARG A 183 -13.01 -2.64 -17.16
C ARG A 183 -13.03 -1.27 -16.49
N GLU A 184 -13.15 -0.21 -17.29
CA GLU A 184 -13.39 1.12 -16.74
C GLU A 184 -14.76 1.19 -16.03
N MET A 185 -14.78 1.78 -14.84
CA MET A 185 -15.99 2.00 -14.03
C MET A 185 -15.75 3.12 -13.01
N THR A 186 -16.81 3.62 -12.40
CA THR A 186 -16.73 4.56 -11.26
C THR A 186 -16.20 3.86 -10.00
N LEU A 187 -15.73 4.65 -9.05
CA LEU A 187 -15.34 4.14 -7.72
C LEU A 187 -16.51 3.48 -6.98
N ASP A 188 -17.72 4.02 -7.13
CA ASP A 188 -18.91 3.50 -6.44
C ASP A 188 -19.33 2.15 -7.03
N GLU A 189 -19.28 1.99 -8.35
CA GLU A 189 -19.49 0.69 -9.02
C GLU A 189 -18.47 -0.34 -8.51
N LEU A 190 -17.17 0.00 -8.48
CA LEU A 190 -16.15 -0.92 -7.98
C LEU A 190 -16.37 -1.29 -6.50
N ASN A 191 -16.72 -0.32 -5.66
CA ASN A 191 -17.05 -0.58 -4.26
C ASN A 191 -18.25 -1.51 -4.12
N ALA A 192 -19.29 -1.33 -4.94
CA ALA A 192 -20.47 -2.17 -4.96
C ALA A 192 -20.14 -3.60 -5.41
N GLU A 193 -19.38 -3.76 -6.49
CA GLU A 193 -18.94 -5.07 -7.00
C GLU A 193 -18.09 -5.83 -5.99
N VAL A 194 -17.08 -5.18 -5.41
CA VAL A 194 -16.23 -5.81 -4.38
C VAL A 194 -17.05 -6.16 -3.14
N THR A 195 -17.98 -5.30 -2.73
CA THR A 195 -18.86 -5.58 -1.59
C THR A 195 -19.78 -6.78 -1.86
N SER A 196 -20.40 -6.83 -3.03
CA SER A 196 -21.27 -7.93 -3.46
C SER A 196 -20.50 -9.25 -3.48
N PHE A 197 -19.34 -9.27 -4.17
CA PHE A 197 -18.47 -10.43 -4.24
C PHE A 197 -18.08 -10.94 -2.86
N LEU A 198 -17.57 -10.08 -1.97
CA LEU A 198 -17.12 -10.51 -0.65
C LEU A 198 -18.27 -10.99 0.24
N ASN A 199 -19.46 -10.42 0.14
CA ASN A 199 -20.60 -10.83 0.96
C ASN A 199 -21.25 -12.13 0.47
N ASN A 200 -21.16 -12.43 -0.83
CA ASN A 200 -21.79 -13.60 -1.44
C ASN A 200 -20.83 -14.80 -1.51
N GLU A 201 -19.56 -14.58 -1.84
CA GLU A 201 -18.62 -15.65 -2.18
C GLU A 201 -17.58 -15.95 -1.10
N ALA A 202 -17.40 -15.05 -0.12
CA ALA A 202 -16.37 -15.20 0.91
C ALA A 202 -16.96 -15.60 2.27
N ILE A 203 -16.18 -16.37 3.04
CA ILE A 203 -16.53 -16.68 4.42
C ILE A 203 -16.18 -15.46 5.28
N ARG A 204 -17.21 -14.80 5.80
CA ARG A 204 -17.05 -13.64 6.69
C ARG A 204 -16.82 -14.09 8.13
N MET A 205 -15.79 -13.55 8.76
CA MET A 205 -15.44 -13.80 10.16
C MET A 205 -15.10 -12.50 10.88
N THR A 206 -15.30 -12.48 12.19
CA THR A 206 -14.66 -11.51 13.09
C THR A 206 -13.17 -11.80 13.25
N LYS A 207 -12.41 -10.84 13.76
CA LYS A 207 -10.99 -11.05 14.13
C LYS A 207 -10.79 -12.25 15.07
N LYS A 208 -11.70 -12.46 16.01
CA LYS A 208 -11.61 -13.54 17.01
C LYS A 208 -11.80 -14.90 16.34
N GLU A 209 -12.85 -15.05 15.55
CA GLU A 209 -13.11 -16.29 14.80
C GLU A 209 -11.98 -16.61 13.84
N TRP A 210 -11.47 -15.60 13.13
CA TRP A 210 -10.32 -15.79 12.24
C TRP A 210 -9.08 -16.27 13.00
N HIS A 211 -8.77 -15.70 14.17
CA HIS A 211 -7.62 -16.16 14.98
C HIS A 211 -7.79 -17.59 15.50
N VAL A 212 -9.01 -18.00 15.84
CA VAL A 212 -9.29 -19.37 16.28
C VAL A 212 -9.11 -20.34 15.11
N LYS A 213 -9.61 -19.98 13.92
CA LYS A 213 -9.56 -20.83 12.72
C LYS A 213 -8.16 -20.87 12.07
N PHE A 214 -7.42 -19.77 12.13
CA PHE A 214 -6.10 -19.60 11.52
C PHE A 214 -5.07 -19.14 12.56
N PRO A 215 -4.72 -20.00 13.54
CA PRO A 215 -3.84 -19.61 14.64
C PRO A 215 -2.38 -19.41 14.22
N THR A 216 -1.95 -20.09 13.14
CA THR A 216 -0.59 -20.09 12.62
C THR A 216 -0.58 -19.64 11.15
N ARG A 217 0.53 -19.01 10.74
CA ARG A 217 0.79 -18.64 9.35
C ARG A 217 1.15 -19.87 8.51
N THR A 218 1.00 -19.77 7.19
CA THR A 218 1.23 -20.84 6.22
C THR A 218 2.36 -20.53 5.23
N ASP A 219 3.23 -19.56 5.55
CA ASP A 219 4.46 -19.21 4.81
C ASP A 219 5.74 -19.67 5.51
#